data_AF-T0YYC2-F1
#
_entry.id   AF-T0YYC2-F1
#
_cell.length_a   1.000
_cell.length_b   1.000
_cell.length_c   1.000
_cell.angle_alpha   90.00
_cell.angle_beta   90.00
_cell.angle_gamma   90.00
#
_symmetry.space_group_name_H-M   'P 1'
#
loop_
_entity.id
_entity.type
_entity.pdbx_description
1 polymer ?
#
loop_
_entity_poly.entity_id
_entity_poly.type
_entity_poly.pdbx_seq_one_letter_code
_entity_poly.pdbx_strand_id
1 'polypeptide(L)'
;YAVAIVAVFGTTISPYLFFWQAAQEVAEVRDPSNERRPLKSKPRQGPDALQRIGVDTISGMFFSQIVAFFIIVTTAVVLHAHGITNINSSAQAATALRPLAGPFAFTVFAAGIIGTGLLAVPVLAGSAAYGVADALGNPSGLERKPHQAKVFYAVLIVASIVGMALNFTAIDPIKALYWSAVINGVAAAPIMVVIMLLGTNRRIMGTFVLPPWLKILGWIATLVMAAAAIIMFATWGK
;
A
#
# COMPACT_ATOMS: atom_id res chain seq x y z
N TYR A 1 12.48 -17.08 -8.76
CA TYR A 1 12.93 -15.67 -8.87
C TYR A 1 11.81 -14.74 -9.35
N ALA A 2 11.05 -15.07 -10.42
CA ALA A 2 9.96 -14.23 -10.92
C ALA A 2 8.89 -13.88 -9.86
N VAL A 3 8.50 -14.86 -9.03
CA VAL A 3 7.59 -14.66 -7.87
C VAL A 3 8.12 -13.59 -6.92
N ALA A 4 9.42 -13.59 -6.62
CA ALA A 4 10.03 -12.61 -5.73
C ALA A 4 10.08 -11.21 -6.35
N ILE A 5 10.31 -11.09 -7.65
CA ILE A 5 10.25 -9.81 -8.38
C ILE A 5 8.83 -9.23 -8.29
N VAL A 6 7.81 -10.05 -8.56
CA VAL A 6 6.41 -9.62 -8.44
C VAL A 6 6.06 -9.25 -7.01
N ALA A 7 6.53 -10.00 -6.01
CA ALA A 7 6.33 -9.67 -4.60
C ALA A 7 6.93 -8.30 -4.25
N VAL A 8 8.19 -8.04 -4.64
CA VAL A 8 8.85 -6.75 -4.42
C VAL A 8 8.06 -5.62 -5.07
N PHE A 9 7.70 -5.76 -6.35
CA PHE A 9 6.90 -4.76 -7.04
C PHE A 9 5.50 -4.57 -6.41
N GLY A 10 4.86 -5.64 -5.94
CA GLY A 10 3.59 -5.58 -5.24
C GLY A 10 3.65 -4.85 -3.90
N THR A 11 4.77 -4.94 -3.17
CA THR A 11 4.99 -4.14 -1.96
C THR A 11 5.22 -2.66 -2.25
N THR A 12 5.77 -2.32 -3.42
CA THR A 12 6.04 -0.92 -3.82
C THR A 12 4.82 -0.25 -4.45
N ILE A 13 4.12 -0.96 -5.33
CA ILE A 13 2.95 -0.46 -6.07
C ILE A 13 1.73 -1.25 -5.59
N SER A 14 1.41 -1.07 -4.31
CA SER A 14 0.27 -1.74 -3.70
C SER A 14 -1.05 -1.13 -4.19
N PRO A 15 -1.96 -1.93 -4.79
CA PRO A 15 -3.12 -1.38 -5.48
C PRO A 15 -4.07 -0.59 -4.57
N TYR A 16 -4.15 -0.96 -3.28
CA TYR A 16 -4.98 -0.28 -2.31
C TYR A 16 -4.59 1.20 -2.13
N LEU A 17 -3.33 1.56 -2.37
CA LEU A 17 -2.85 2.95 -2.22
C LEU A 17 -3.56 3.89 -3.20
N PHE A 18 -3.85 3.45 -4.42
CA PHE A 18 -4.59 4.26 -5.40
C PHE A 18 -5.99 4.62 -4.91
N PHE A 19 -6.69 3.68 -4.27
CA PHE A 19 -8.01 3.90 -3.69
C PHE A 19 -7.93 4.71 -2.41
N TRP A 20 -7.01 4.36 -1.51
CA TRP A 20 -6.83 5.03 -0.22
C TRP A 20 -6.47 6.50 -0.39
N GLN A 21 -5.45 6.82 -1.20
CA GLN A 21 -5.01 8.19 -1.42
C GLN A 21 -6.11 9.05 -2.06
N ALA A 22 -6.83 8.50 -3.06
CA ALA A 22 -7.95 9.20 -3.68
C ALA A 22 -9.10 9.42 -2.70
N ALA A 23 -9.46 8.42 -1.89
CA ALA A 23 -10.51 8.54 -0.89
C ALA A 23 -10.15 9.55 0.21
N GLN A 24 -8.89 9.56 0.66
CA GLN A 24 -8.38 10.53 1.64
C GLN A 24 -8.45 11.96 1.11
N GLU A 25 -8.02 12.22 -0.13
CA GLU A 25 -8.12 13.55 -0.73
C GLU A 25 -9.59 13.98 -0.89
N VAL A 26 -10.49 13.06 -1.23
CA VAL A 26 -11.93 13.34 -1.27
C VAL A 26 -12.50 13.67 0.11
N ALA A 27 -12.09 12.93 1.15
CA ALA A 27 -12.51 13.18 2.52
C ALA A 27 -12.02 14.56 3.00
N GLU A 28 -10.76 14.88 2.75
CA GLU A 28 -10.15 16.16 3.10
C GLU A 28 -10.85 17.34 2.39
N VAL A 29 -11.19 17.21 1.11
CA VAL A 29 -11.90 18.24 0.33
C VAL A 29 -13.37 18.39 0.75
N ARG A 30 -13.99 17.34 1.30
CA ARG A 30 -15.37 17.37 1.81
C ARG A 30 -15.49 17.95 3.21
N ASP A 31 -14.38 18.07 3.95
CA ASP A 31 -14.37 18.70 5.26
C ASP A 31 -14.78 20.19 5.14
N PRO A 32 -15.88 20.62 5.80
CA PRO A 32 -16.32 22.01 5.77
C PRO A 32 -15.30 22.99 6.32
N SER A 33 -14.43 22.55 7.25
CA SER A 33 -13.37 23.37 7.86
C SER A 33 -12.18 23.58 6.92
N ASN A 34 -12.06 22.77 5.86
CA ASN A 34 -10.99 22.90 4.88
C ASN A 34 -11.33 23.99 3.85
N GLU A 35 -10.32 24.73 3.39
CA GLU A 35 -10.43 25.74 2.33
C GLU A 35 -10.44 25.14 0.91
N ARG A 36 -9.99 23.89 0.79
CA ARG A 36 -9.90 23.17 -0.48
C ARG A 36 -11.28 22.74 -0.97
N ARG A 37 -11.48 22.85 -2.29
CA ARG A 37 -12.74 22.48 -2.95
C ARG A 37 -12.43 21.63 -4.19
N PRO A 38 -13.39 20.85 -4.69
CA PRO A 38 -13.17 20.01 -5.85
C PRO A 38 -12.62 20.83 -7.03
N LEU A 39 -11.56 20.36 -7.68
CA LEU A 39 -10.85 21.15 -8.70
C LEU A 39 -11.71 21.46 -9.94
N LYS A 40 -12.78 20.69 -10.19
CA LYS A 40 -13.79 21.04 -11.21
C LYS A 40 -14.54 22.33 -10.87
N SER A 41 -14.71 22.64 -9.58
CA SER A 41 -15.40 23.84 -9.08
C SER A 41 -14.46 25.02 -8.84
N LYS A 42 -13.24 24.77 -8.36
CA LYS A 42 -12.20 25.79 -8.16
C LYS A 42 -10.87 25.41 -8.85
N PRO A 43 -10.78 25.52 -10.19
CA PRO A 43 -9.57 25.13 -10.93
C PRO A 43 -8.31 25.92 -10.53
N ARG A 44 -8.47 27.15 -10.02
CA ARG A 44 -7.34 27.99 -9.57
C ARG A 44 -6.52 27.36 -8.43
N GLN A 45 -7.10 26.46 -7.64
CA GLN A 45 -6.39 25.72 -6.58
C GLN A 45 -5.51 24.58 -7.13
N GLY A 46 -5.64 24.23 -8.41
CA GLY A 46 -4.99 23.06 -9.02
C GLY A 46 -3.46 23.03 -8.91
N PRO A 47 -2.73 24.10 -9.28
CA PRO A 47 -1.26 24.09 -9.22
C PRO A 47 -0.72 23.83 -7.80
N ASP A 48 -1.26 24.53 -6.79
CA ASP A 48 -0.92 24.33 -5.39
C ASP A 48 -1.28 22.92 -4.91
N ALA A 49 -2.48 22.44 -5.28
CA ALA A 49 -2.94 21.10 -4.90
C ALA A 49 -2.03 20.00 -5.44
N LEU A 50 -1.66 20.06 -6.72
CA LEU A 50 -0.78 19.08 -7.37
C LEU A 50 0.64 19.16 -6.82
N GLN A 51 1.16 20.36 -6.53
CA GLN A 51 2.46 20.52 -5.91
C GLN A 51 2.50 19.90 -4.51
N ARG A 52 1.49 20.16 -3.66
CA ARG A 52 1.39 19.57 -2.32
C ARG A 52 1.39 18.04 -2.38
N ILE A 53 0.49 17.47 -3.21
CA ILE A 53 0.36 16.02 -3.35
C ILE A 53 1.68 15.42 -3.86
N GLY A 54 2.35 16.09 -4.81
CA GLY A 54 3.64 15.68 -5.32
C GLY A 54 4.73 15.67 -4.25
N VAL A 55 4.87 16.74 -3.47
CA VAL A 55 5.86 16.83 -2.39
C VAL A 55 5.61 15.77 -1.32
N ASP A 56 4.36 15.64 -0.86
CA ASP A 56 3.98 14.64 0.14
C ASP A 56 4.32 13.21 -0.34
N THR A 57 3.92 12.88 -1.57
CA THR A 57 4.18 11.56 -2.15
C THR A 57 5.68 11.30 -2.33
N ILE A 58 6.44 12.26 -2.85
CA ILE A 58 7.89 12.11 -3.08
C ILE A 58 8.64 11.97 -1.76
N SER A 59 8.32 12.79 -0.76
CA SER A 59 8.92 12.70 0.58
C SER A 59 8.60 11.37 1.25
N GLY A 60 7.36 10.91 1.17
CA GLY A 60 6.94 9.60 1.67
C GLY A 60 7.68 8.45 0.98
N MET A 61 7.75 8.47 -0.36
CA MET A 61 8.48 7.46 -1.14
C MET A 61 9.97 7.44 -0.85
N PHE A 62 10.59 8.62 -0.69
CA PHE A 62 12.02 8.72 -0.35
C PHE A 62 12.32 8.08 1.00
N PHE A 63 11.55 8.42 2.04
CA PHE A 63 11.70 7.82 3.36
C PHE A 63 11.43 6.31 3.34
N SER A 64 10.38 5.88 2.64
CA SER A 64 10.06 4.46 2.46
C SER A 64 11.23 3.70 1.82
N GLN A 65 11.89 4.27 0.82
CA GLN A 65 13.00 3.62 0.13
C GLN A 65 14.25 3.53 1.02
N ILE A 66 14.50 4.52 1.87
CA ILE A 66 15.56 4.48 2.88
C ILE A 66 15.31 3.34 3.87
N VAL A 67 14.09 3.25 4.41
CA VAL A 67 13.72 2.17 5.34
C VAL A 67 13.86 0.81 4.68
N ALA A 68 13.36 0.66 3.44
CA ALA A 68 13.50 -0.58 2.67
C ALA A 68 14.97 -0.98 2.46
N PHE A 69 15.84 0.00 2.14
CA PHE A 69 17.28 -0.24 2.02
C PHE A 69 17.89 -0.79 3.32
N PHE A 70 17.60 -0.16 4.47
CA PHE A 70 18.09 -0.65 5.76
C PHE A 70 17.54 -2.03 6.12
N ILE A 71 16.28 -2.35 5.79
CA ILE A 71 15.73 -3.70 5.98
C ILE A 71 16.50 -4.72 5.13
N ILE A 72 16.76 -4.43 3.87
CA ILE A 72 17.51 -5.33 2.96
C ILE A 72 18.94 -5.52 3.46
N VAL A 73 19.65 -4.44 3.82
CA VAL A 73 21.03 -4.53 4.33
C VAL A 73 21.09 -5.31 5.65
N THR A 74 20.17 -5.01 6.58
CA THR A 74 20.09 -5.71 7.87
C THR A 74 19.80 -7.18 7.66
N THR A 75 18.85 -7.54 6.81
CA THR A 75 18.55 -8.96 6.54
C THR A 75 19.71 -9.67 5.85
N ALA A 76 20.42 -9.02 4.94
CA ALA A 76 21.61 -9.58 4.30
C ALA A 76 22.75 -9.84 5.30
N VAL A 77 23.11 -8.85 6.11
CA VAL A 77 24.25 -8.94 7.04
C VAL A 77 23.95 -9.82 8.25
N VAL A 78 22.71 -9.83 8.72
CA VAL A 78 22.35 -10.51 9.96
C VAL A 78 21.83 -11.93 9.70
N LEU A 79 20.96 -12.11 8.71
CA LEU A 79 20.35 -13.42 8.46
C LEU A 79 21.20 -14.18 7.44
N HIS A 80 21.37 -13.61 6.24
CA HIS A 80 22.00 -14.32 5.13
C HIS A 80 23.48 -14.64 5.40
N ALA A 81 24.24 -13.71 5.98
CA ALA A 81 25.63 -13.95 6.34
C ALA A 81 25.81 -15.05 7.42
N HIS A 82 24.78 -15.31 8.24
CA HIS A 82 24.77 -16.38 9.24
C HIS A 82 24.08 -17.66 8.73
N GLY A 83 23.81 -17.76 7.42
CA GLY A 83 23.17 -18.91 6.79
C GLY A 83 21.67 -19.07 7.08
N ILE A 84 21.04 -18.10 7.75
CA ILE A 84 19.61 -18.12 8.06
C ILE A 84 18.86 -17.65 6.81
N THR A 85 18.27 -18.60 6.09
CA THR A 85 17.52 -18.33 4.85
C THR A 85 16.02 -18.48 5.00
N ASN A 86 15.55 -19.03 6.13
CA ASN A 86 14.14 -19.25 6.38
C ASN A 86 13.74 -18.72 7.76
N ILE A 87 12.72 -17.85 7.79
CA ILE A 87 12.13 -17.30 9.00
C ILE A 87 10.63 -17.52 8.91
N ASN A 88 10.08 -18.19 9.92
CA ASN A 88 8.66 -18.54 9.97
C ASN A 88 7.89 -17.69 10.99
N SER A 89 8.57 -16.83 11.76
CA SER A 89 7.91 -15.98 12.77
C SER A 89 8.64 -14.67 13.04
N SER A 90 7.90 -13.69 13.54
CA SER A 90 8.42 -12.40 14.03
C SER A 90 9.42 -12.58 15.19
N ALA A 91 9.20 -13.55 16.08
CA ALA A 91 10.11 -13.84 17.19
C ALA A 91 11.49 -14.33 16.69
N GLN A 92 11.52 -15.13 15.62
CA GLN A 92 12.76 -15.55 14.97
C GLN A 92 13.48 -14.37 14.32
N ALA A 93 12.75 -13.48 13.64
CA ALA A 93 13.32 -12.25 13.09
C ALA A 93 13.93 -11.34 14.18
N ALA A 94 13.25 -11.17 15.31
CA ALA A 94 13.76 -10.41 16.45
C ALA A 94 15.05 -11.01 17.03
N THR A 95 15.09 -12.33 17.16
CA THR A 95 16.26 -13.06 17.68
C THR A 95 17.45 -12.96 16.73
N ALA A 96 17.18 -12.99 15.42
CA ALA A 96 18.20 -12.82 14.42
C ALA A 96 18.92 -11.48 14.58
N LEU A 97 18.26 -10.40 14.99
CA LEU A 97 18.86 -9.07 15.20
C LEU A 97 19.80 -8.94 16.42
N ARG A 98 19.94 -9.98 17.25
CA ARG A 98 20.83 -9.96 18.43
C ARG A 98 22.28 -9.54 18.13
N PRO A 99 22.94 -9.94 17.03
CA PRO A 99 24.31 -9.53 16.73
C PRO A 99 24.46 -8.02 16.50
N LEU A 100 23.40 -7.30 16.09
CA LEU A 100 23.46 -5.85 15.86
C LEU A 100 23.02 -5.04 17.08
N ALA A 101 21.92 -5.42 17.72
CA ALA A 101 21.28 -4.63 18.78
C ALA A 101 21.46 -5.22 20.19
N GLY A 102 22.17 -6.35 20.31
CA GLY A 102 22.48 -7.00 21.58
C GLY A 102 21.22 -7.31 22.38
N PRO A 103 21.20 -7.02 23.70
CA PRO A 103 20.03 -7.23 24.56
C PRO A 103 18.78 -6.45 24.14
N PHE A 104 18.94 -5.32 23.41
CA PHE A 104 17.83 -4.46 22.99
C PHE A 104 17.17 -4.92 21.69
N ALA A 105 17.72 -5.94 21.00
CA ALA A 105 17.21 -6.42 19.72
C ALA A 105 15.70 -6.73 19.76
N PHE A 106 15.26 -7.41 20.81
CA PHE A 106 13.85 -7.75 20.97
C PHE A 106 12.98 -6.51 21.21
N THR A 107 13.42 -5.59 22.08
CA THR A 107 12.68 -4.36 22.40
C THR A 107 12.54 -3.44 21.20
N VAL A 108 13.65 -3.21 20.46
CA VAL A 108 13.65 -2.36 19.27
C VAL A 108 12.79 -2.98 18.17
N PHE A 109 12.90 -4.29 17.96
CA PHE A 109 12.08 -4.99 16.97
C PHE A 109 10.59 -4.99 17.32
N ALA A 110 10.24 -5.25 18.59
CA ALA A 110 8.87 -5.20 19.07
C ALA A 110 8.28 -3.80 18.95
N ALA A 111 9.02 -2.76 19.34
CA ALA A 111 8.61 -1.37 19.16
C ALA A 111 8.38 -1.04 17.68
N GLY A 112 9.26 -1.51 16.79
CA GLY A 112 9.12 -1.34 15.34
C GLY A 112 7.88 -2.04 14.76
N ILE A 113 7.66 -3.32 15.09
CA ILE A 113 6.48 -4.07 14.62
C ILE A 113 5.19 -3.49 15.18
N ILE A 114 5.14 -3.12 16.46
CA ILE A 114 3.94 -2.53 17.07
C ILE A 114 3.66 -1.18 16.44
N GLY A 115 4.68 -0.32 16.29
CA GLY A 115 4.54 0.99 15.65
C GLY A 115 4.05 0.91 14.21
N THR A 116 4.66 0.03 13.40
CA THR A 116 4.24 -0.18 12.01
C THR A 116 2.85 -0.80 11.91
N GLY A 117 2.49 -1.75 12.79
CA GLY A 117 1.17 -2.35 12.87
C GLY A 117 0.07 -1.33 13.21
N LEU A 118 0.31 -0.46 14.20
CA LEU A 118 -0.65 0.58 14.60
C LEU A 118 -0.92 1.59 13.48
N LEU A 119 0.07 1.88 12.63
CA LEU A 119 -0.10 2.74 11.46
C LEU A 119 -0.73 2.00 10.27
N ALA A 120 -0.37 0.74 10.05
CA ALA A 120 -0.82 -0.04 8.90
C ALA A 120 -2.27 -0.49 9.01
N VAL A 121 -2.73 -0.91 10.20
CA VAL A 121 -4.08 -1.46 10.40
C VAL A 121 -5.16 -0.46 9.98
N PRO A 122 -5.17 0.81 10.43
CA PRO A 122 -6.18 1.78 10.01
C PRO A 122 -6.16 2.06 8.51
N VAL A 123 -4.96 2.14 7.91
CA VAL A 123 -4.80 2.42 6.48
C VAL A 123 -5.31 1.26 5.63
N LEU A 124 -4.91 0.03 5.95
CA LEU A 124 -5.31 -1.17 5.22
C LEU A 124 -6.79 -1.49 5.41
N ALA A 125 -7.26 -1.56 6.66
CA ALA A 125 -8.67 -1.84 6.96
C ALA A 125 -9.57 -0.72 6.44
N GLY A 126 -9.13 0.54 6.58
CA GLY A 126 -9.80 1.69 6.00
C GLY A 126 -9.89 1.61 4.49
N SER A 127 -8.80 1.28 3.79
CA SER A 127 -8.80 1.14 2.32
C SER A 127 -9.79 0.07 1.83
N ALA A 128 -9.85 -1.08 2.52
CA ALA A 128 -10.81 -2.13 2.22
C ALA A 128 -12.25 -1.66 2.49
N ALA A 129 -12.47 -0.98 3.62
CA ALA A 129 -13.76 -0.43 3.98
C ALA A 129 -14.25 0.64 3.00
N TYR A 130 -13.37 1.54 2.54
CA TYR A 130 -13.68 2.52 1.49
C TYR A 130 -14.05 1.81 0.19
N GLY A 131 -13.23 0.86 -0.27
CA GLY A 131 -13.48 0.14 -1.52
C GLY A 131 -14.82 -0.61 -1.52
N VAL A 132 -15.14 -1.32 -0.42
CA VAL A 132 -16.40 -2.05 -0.30
C VAL A 132 -17.61 -1.11 -0.16
N ALA A 133 -17.51 -0.08 0.67
CA ALA A 133 -18.61 0.86 0.87
C ALA A 133 -18.93 1.64 -0.42
N ASP A 134 -17.92 2.11 -1.14
CA ASP A 134 -18.09 2.83 -2.40
C ASP A 134 -18.63 1.93 -3.51
N ALA A 135 -18.16 0.68 -3.60
CA ALA A 135 -18.69 -0.30 -4.55
C ALA A 135 -20.19 -0.60 -4.33
N LEU A 136 -20.64 -0.54 -3.07
CA LEU A 136 -22.04 -0.71 -2.69
C LEU A 136 -22.85 0.59 -2.71
N GLY A 137 -22.24 1.73 -3.08
CA GLY A 137 -22.89 3.04 -3.08
C GLY A 137 -23.27 3.56 -1.69
N ASN A 138 -22.67 3.00 -0.64
CA ASN A 138 -22.96 3.38 0.75
C ASN A 138 -22.06 4.52 1.23
N PRO A 139 -22.51 5.30 2.22
CA PRO A 139 -21.66 6.24 2.93
C PRO A 139 -20.36 5.62 3.45
N SER A 140 -19.24 6.19 3.05
CA SER A 140 -17.88 5.84 3.48
C SER A 140 -17.21 7.05 4.16
N GLY A 141 -16.26 6.80 5.08
CA GLY A 141 -15.56 7.85 5.81
C GLY A 141 -15.22 7.50 7.26
N LEU A 142 -13.97 7.73 7.68
CA LEU A 142 -13.55 7.68 9.09
C LEU A 142 -14.08 8.89 9.89
N GLU A 143 -14.37 9.99 9.19
CA GLU A 143 -14.94 11.21 9.72
C GLU A 143 -16.45 11.09 10.03
N ARG A 144 -17.12 10.07 9.49
CA ARG A 144 -18.54 9.83 9.71
C ARG A 144 -18.77 9.12 11.03
N LYS A 145 -19.86 9.44 11.72
CA LYS A 145 -20.24 8.68 12.92
C LYS A 145 -20.55 7.22 12.55
N PRO A 146 -20.26 6.22 13.41
CA PRO A 146 -20.46 4.80 13.09
C PRO A 146 -21.87 4.43 12.61
N HIS A 147 -22.90 5.13 13.09
CA HIS A 147 -24.28 4.92 12.65
C HIS A 147 -24.58 5.45 11.24
N GLN A 148 -23.78 6.39 10.73
CA GLN A 148 -23.92 7.00 9.40
C GLN A 148 -23.19 6.22 8.31
N ALA A 149 -22.18 5.42 8.67
CA ALA A 149 -21.35 4.63 7.75
C ALA A 149 -21.28 3.16 8.21
N LYS A 150 -22.44 2.54 8.45
CA LYS A 150 -22.54 1.19 9.06
C LYS A 150 -21.73 0.14 8.29
N VAL A 151 -21.80 0.15 6.95
CA VAL A 151 -21.08 -0.80 6.10
C VAL A 151 -19.57 -0.60 6.19
N PHE A 152 -19.12 0.65 6.18
CA PHE A 152 -17.70 0.99 6.34
C PHE A 152 -17.13 0.45 7.66
N TYR A 153 -17.78 0.78 8.79
CA TYR A 153 -17.31 0.31 10.11
C TYR A 153 -17.48 -1.20 10.29
N ALA A 154 -18.51 -1.82 9.70
CA ALA A 154 -18.67 -3.27 9.72
C ALA A 154 -17.50 -3.96 9.00
N VAL A 155 -17.14 -3.50 7.80
CA VAL A 155 -15.99 -4.05 7.04
C VAL A 155 -14.69 -3.86 7.82
N LEU A 156 -14.48 -2.68 8.42
CA LEU A 156 -13.29 -2.40 9.24
C LEU A 156 -13.17 -3.37 10.42
N ILE A 157 -14.26 -3.56 11.19
CA ILE A 157 -14.30 -4.47 12.34
C ILE A 157 -14.09 -5.91 11.90
N VAL A 158 -14.82 -6.36 10.87
CA VAL A 158 -14.73 -7.74 10.36
C VAL A 158 -13.33 -8.02 9.83
N ALA A 159 -12.75 -7.13 9.02
CA ALA A 159 -11.39 -7.29 8.52
C ALA A 159 -10.35 -7.38 9.66
N SER A 160 -10.52 -6.58 10.71
CA SER A 160 -9.64 -6.61 11.89
C SER A 160 -9.78 -7.92 12.68
N ILE A 161 -11.01 -8.40 12.90
CA ILE A 161 -11.27 -9.67 13.57
C ILE A 161 -10.73 -10.84 12.75
N VAL A 162 -10.94 -10.85 11.44
CA VAL A 162 -10.42 -11.90 10.54
C VAL A 162 -8.89 -11.88 10.55
N GLY A 163 -8.26 -10.71 10.44
CA GLY A 163 -6.80 -10.58 10.52
C GLY A 163 -6.25 -11.09 11.85
N MET A 164 -6.92 -10.80 12.96
CA MET A 164 -6.56 -11.34 14.27
C MET A 164 -6.76 -12.85 14.34
N ALA A 165 -7.89 -13.36 13.83
CA ALA A 165 -8.23 -14.78 13.84
C ALA A 165 -7.23 -15.64 13.07
N LEU A 166 -6.62 -15.11 12.00
CA LEU A 166 -5.59 -15.80 11.22
C LEU A 166 -4.36 -16.18 12.08
N ASN A 167 -4.06 -15.45 13.16
CA ASN A 167 -2.96 -15.81 14.07
C ASN A 167 -3.21 -17.11 14.84
N PHE A 168 -4.45 -17.56 14.95
CA PHE A 168 -4.81 -18.83 15.59
C PHE A 168 -4.86 -20.00 14.59
N THR A 169 -4.60 -19.74 13.31
CA THR A 169 -4.54 -20.79 12.28
C THR A 169 -3.12 -21.31 12.11
N ALA A 170 -2.97 -22.50 11.51
CA ALA A 170 -1.66 -23.06 11.17
C ALA A 170 -0.98 -22.36 9.98
N ILE A 171 -1.53 -21.23 9.50
CA ILE A 171 -0.97 -20.48 8.38
C ILE A 171 0.27 -19.75 8.88
N ASP A 172 1.40 -20.00 8.21
CA ASP A 172 2.65 -19.28 8.45
C ASP A 172 2.47 -17.79 8.10
N PRO A 173 2.56 -16.87 9.07
CA PRO A 173 2.33 -15.44 8.85
C PRO A 173 3.31 -14.83 7.84
N ILE A 174 4.55 -15.32 7.79
CA ILE A 174 5.58 -14.83 6.86
C ILE A 174 5.22 -15.25 5.44
N LYS A 175 4.77 -16.49 5.25
CA LYS A 175 4.28 -16.96 3.94
C LYS A 175 3.01 -16.22 3.52
N ALA A 176 2.08 -15.99 4.44
CA ALA A 176 0.87 -15.21 4.16
C ALA A 176 1.22 -13.77 3.73
N LEU A 177 2.16 -13.13 4.42
CA LEU A 177 2.66 -11.80 4.06
C LEU A 177 3.31 -11.79 2.67
N TYR A 178 4.14 -12.80 2.37
CA TYR A 178 4.78 -12.94 1.07
C TYR A 178 3.78 -13.15 -0.06
N TRP A 179 2.80 -14.03 0.13
CA TRP A 179 1.74 -14.28 -0.86
C TRP A 179 0.80 -13.08 -1.03
N SER A 180 0.53 -12.34 0.04
CA SER A 180 -0.21 -11.07 -0.03
C SER A 180 0.52 -10.05 -0.92
N ALA A 181 1.84 -9.92 -0.78
CA ALA A 181 2.66 -9.06 -1.64
C ALA A 181 2.61 -9.49 -3.11
N VAL A 182 2.67 -10.79 -3.38
CA VAL A 182 2.52 -11.35 -4.73
C VAL A 182 1.16 -10.99 -5.33
N ILE A 183 0.07 -11.20 -4.57
CA ILE A 183 -1.29 -10.89 -5.01
C ILE A 183 -1.41 -9.39 -5.32
N ASN A 184 -0.83 -8.53 -4.48
CA ASN A 184 -0.78 -7.09 -4.73
C ASN A 184 -0.06 -6.77 -6.05
N GLY A 185 1.07 -7.42 -6.35
CA GLY A 185 1.82 -7.23 -7.59
C GLY A 185 1.01 -7.63 -8.83
N VAL A 186 0.32 -8.78 -8.78
CA VAL A 186 -0.56 -9.23 -9.87
C VAL A 186 -1.76 -8.27 -10.05
N ALA A 187 -2.39 -7.86 -8.95
CA ALA A 187 -3.54 -6.96 -8.98
C ALA A 187 -3.16 -5.52 -9.38
N ALA A 188 -1.90 -5.13 -9.21
CA ALA A 188 -1.42 -3.79 -9.57
C ALA A 188 -1.52 -3.54 -11.07
N ALA A 189 -1.19 -4.54 -11.91
CA ALA A 189 -1.20 -4.39 -13.36
C ALA A 189 -2.56 -3.90 -13.92
N PRO A 190 -3.71 -4.57 -13.68
CA PRO A 190 -5.00 -4.10 -14.20
C PRO A 190 -5.43 -2.76 -13.57
N ILE A 191 -5.12 -2.54 -12.29
CA ILE A 191 -5.49 -1.29 -11.61
C ILE A 191 -4.70 -0.11 -12.19
N MET A 192 -3.41 -0.27 -12.44
CA MET A 192 -2.58 0.75 -13.10
C MET A 192 -3.10 1.08 -14.50
N VAL A 193 -3.53 0.08 -15.28
CA VAL A 193 -4.17 0.32 -16.60
C VAL A 193 -5.38 1.24 -16.44
N VAL A 194 -6.27 0.93 -15.49
CA VAL A 194 -7.46 1.76 -15.23
C VAL A 194 -7.06 3.18 -14.82
N ILE A 195 -6.11 3.34 -13.89
CA ILE A 195 -5.63 4.66 -13.45
C ILE A 195 -5.02 5.46 -14.60
N MET A 196 -4.24 4.83 -15.48
CA MET A 196 -3.67 5.50 -16.66
C MET A 196 -4.74 5.94 -17.66
N LEU A 197 -5.78 5.14 -17.87
CA LEU A 197 -6.94 5.51 -18.70
C LEU A 197 -7.71 6.69 -18.07
N LEU A 198 -7.95 6.65 -16.76
CA LEU A 198 -8.62 7.74 -16.03
C LEU A 198 -7.80 9.04 -16.07
N GLY A 199 -6.50 8.97 -15.80
CA GLY A 199 -5.57 10.12 -15.77
C GLY A 199 -5.36 10.79 -17.13
N THR A 200 -5.65 10.09 -18.23
CA THR A 200 -5.56 10.63 -19.59
C THR A 200 -6.91 11.07 -20.16
N ASN A 201 -8.02 10.75 -19.49
CA ASN A 201 -9.36 11.09 -19.96
C ASN A 201 -9.76 12.52 -19.57
N ARG A 202 -9.83 13.41 -20.56
CA ARG A 202 -10.27 14.81 -20.39
C ARG A 202 -11.68 14.97 -19.81
N ARG A 203 -12.60 14.02 -20.02
CA ARG A 203 -13.95 14.09 -19.43
C ARG A 203 -13.92 13.95 -17.91
N ILE A 204 -12.93 13.21 -17.39
CA ILE A 204 -12.79 12.93 -15.96
C ILE A 204 -11.89 13.98 -15.31
N MET A 205 -10.69 14.17 -15.86
CA MET A 205 -9.65 15.05 -15.31
C MET A 205 -9.77 16.53 -15.72
N GLY A 206 -10.60 16.84 -16.71
CA GLY A 206 -10.74 18.21 -17.21
C GLY A 206 -9.42 18.74 -17.79
N THR A 207 -8.94 19.86 -17.25
CA THR A 207 -7.67 20.49 -17.63
C THR A 207 -6.45 19.85 -16.98
N PHE A 208 -6.62 18.99 -15.96
CA PHE A 208 -5.54 18.38 -15.19
C PHE A 208 -5.16 16.98 -15.69
N VAL A 209 -5.21 16.76 -17.01
CA VAL A 209 -4.76 15.51 -17.62
C VAL A 209 -3.24 15.34 -17.47
N LEU A 210 -2.79 14.09 -17.44
CA LEU A 210 -1.38 13.76 -17.36
C LEU A 210 -0.58 14.42 -18.51
N PRO A 211 0.54 15.10 -18.21
CA PRO A 211 1.43 15.59 -19.24
C PRO A 211 2.07 14.42 -20.02
N PRO A 212 2.50 14.64 -21.27
CA PRO A 212 2.97 13.56 -22.15
C PRO A 212 4.09 12.69 -21.55
N TRP A 213 5.03 13.29 -20.82
CA TRP A 213 6.15 12.56 -20.21
C TRP A 213 5.68 11.62 -19.09
N LEU A 214 4.77 12.06 -18.20
CA LEU A 214 4.18 11.20 -17.17
C LEU A 214 3.31 10.11 -17.77
N LYS A 215 2.60 10.43 -18.86
CA LYS A 215 1.83 9.42 -19.59
C LYS A 215 2.72 8.29 -20.09
N ILE A 216 3.86 8.62 -20.71
CA ILE A 216 4.82 7.63 -21.22
C ILE A 216 5.39 6.81 -20.07
N LEU A 217 5.91 7.46 -19.02
CA LEU A 217 6.48 6.75 -17.87
C LEU A 217 5.46 5.86 -17.15
N GLY A 218 4.24 6.34 -16.96
CA GLY A 218 3.16 5.55 -16.33
C GLY A 218 2.80 4.30 -17.14
N TRP A 219 2.73 4.40 -18.47
CA TRP A 219 2.50 3.23 -19.33
C TRP A 219 3.70 2.28 -19.36
N ILE A 220 4.93 2.77 -19.35
CA ILE A 220 6.13 1.93 -19.22
C ILE A 220 6.09 1.15 -17.90
N ALA A 221 5.83 1.83 -16.77
CA ALA A 221 5.71 1.19 -15.46
C ALA A 221 4.58 0.14 -15.45
N THR A 222 3.44 0.45 -16.07
CA THR A 222 2.31 -0.48 -16.22
C THR A 222 2.72 -1.72 -17.04
N LEU A 223 3.43 -1.52 -18.14
CA LEU A 223 3.93 -2.60 -19.00
C LEU A 223 4.92 -3.49 -18.26
N VAL A 224 5.85 -2.91 -17.51
CA VAL A 224 6.84 -3.64 -16.70
C VAL A 224 6.14 -4.48 -15.64
N MET A 225 5.16 -3.92 -14.92
CA MET A 225 4.37 -4.66 -13.93
C MET A 225 3.59 -5.80 -14.58
N ALA A 226 2.92 -5.55 -15.70
CA ALA A 226 2.17 -6.57 -16.43
C ALA A 226 3.08 -7.69 -16.95
N ALA A 227 4.24 -7.35 -17.50
CA ALA A 227 5.24 -8.31 -17.95
C ALA A 227 5.75 -9.17 -16.79
N ALA A 228 6.04 -8.56 -15.63
CA ALA A 228 6.46 -9.30 -14.44
C ALA A 228 5.40 -10.32 -13.99
N ALA A 229 4.13 -9.92 -13.95
CA ALA A 229 3.01 -10.81 -13.62
C ALA A 229 2.85 -11.94 -14.65
N ILE A 230 2.91 -11.63 -15.96
CA ILE A 230 2.80 -12.65 -17.04
C ILE A 230 3.96 -13.65 -16.96
N ILE A 231 5.20 -13.18 -16.80
CA ILE A 231 6.37 -14.05 -16.66
C ILE A 231 6.23 -14.95 -15.45
N MET A 232 5.74 -14.41 -14.33
CA MET A 232 5.48 -15.19 -13.13
C MET A 232 4.49 -16.33 -13.40
N PHE A 233 3.34 -16.07 -14.04
CA PHE A 233 2.40 -17.13 -14.39
C PHE A 233 2.95 -18.11 -15.43
N ALA A 234 3.69 -17.64 -16.43
CA ALA A 234 4.27 -18.49 -17.47
C ALA A 234 5.38 -19.41 -16.96
N THR A 235 6.07 -19.01 -15.88
CA THR A 235 7.08 -19.81 -15.19
C THR A 235 6.52 -20.57 -13.99
N TRP A 236 5.25 -20.39 -13.66
CA TRP A 236 4.60 -21.05 -12.54
C TRP A 236 4.32 -22.52 -12.90
N GLY A 237 5.11 -23.44 -12.33
CA GLY A 237 4.94 -24.88 -12.56
C GLY A 237 5.93 -25.50 -13.56
N LYS A 238 6.94 -24.73 -14.01
CA LYS A 238 8.18 -25.26 -14.57
C LYS A 238 9.29 -25.16 -13.52
#